data_AF-A0A9J5X5E6-F1
#
_entry.id   AF-A0A9J5X5E6-F1
#
_cell.length_a   1.000
_cell.length_b   1.000
_cell.length_c   1.000
_cell.angle_alpha   90.00
_cell.angle_beta   90.00
_cell.angle_gamma   90.00
#
_symmetry.space_group_name_H-M   'P 1'
#
loop_
_entity.id
_entity.type
_entity.pdbx_description
1 polymer ?
#
loop_
_entity_poly.entity_id
_entity_poly.type
_entity_poly.pdbx_seq_one_letter_code
_entity_poly.pdbx_strand_id
1 'polypeptide(L)' 'MMLSNDDGDRRREICRELESLRHHSRDINAMIQDARLRGKTRVVDLLITRRNAYLRREIELENELETNYNTFYRRYL' A
#
# COMPACT_ATOMS: atom_id res chain seq x y z
N MET A 1 10.26 -6.21 -28.28
CA MET A 1 9.55 -5.08 -27.66
C MET A 1 10.55 -4.38 -26.74
N MET A 2 11.05 -3.21 -27.13
CA MET A 2 11.79 -2.34 -26.22
C MET A 2 10.73 -1.66 -25.34
N LEU A 3 10.72 -1.98 -24.04
CA LEU A 3 10.02 -1.16 -23.05
C LEU A 3 10.55 0.26 -23.20
N SER A 4 9.67 1.24 -23.42
CA SER A 4 10.09 2.63 -23.45
C SER A 4 10.71 2.98 -22.09
N ASN A 5 11.70 3.88 -22.05
CA ASN A 5 12.36 4.25 -20.78
C ASN A 5 11.34 4.71 -19.72
N ASP A 6 10.24 5.36 -20.16
CA ASP A 6 9.15 5.84 -19.31
C ASP A 6 8.35 4.70 -18.63
N ASP A 7 8.10 3.60 -19.35
CA ASP A 7 7.39 2.42 -18.78
C ASP A 7 8.21 1.77 -17.65
N GLY A 8 9.54 1.76 -17.80
CA GLY A 8 10.46 1.25 -16.80
C GLY A 8 10.51 2.13 -15.54
N ASP A 9 10.47 3.45 -15.71
CA ASP A 9 10.48 4.41 -14.60
C ASP A 9 9.18 4.39 -13.81
N ARG A 10 8.03 4.41 -14.49
CA ARG A 10 6.72 4.35 -13.83
C ARG A 10 6.53 3.04 -13.08
N ARG A 11 6.92 1.90 -13.66
CA ARG A 11 6.89 0.61 -12.95
C ARG A 11 7.74 0.62 -11.68
N ARG A 12 8.95 1.20 -11.73
CA ARG A 12 9.82 1.34 -10.54
C ARG A 12 9.18 2.22 -9.47
N GLU A 13 8.57 3.32 -9.88
CA GLU A 13 7.85 4.22 -8.99
C GLU A 13 6.70 3.51 -8.27
N ILE A 14 5.86 2.77 -9.02
CA ILE A 14 4.75 2.00 -8.44
C ILE A 14 5.26 0.99 -7.41
N CYS A 15 6.34 0.25 -7.72
CA CYS A 15 6.93 -0.69 -6.76
C CYS A 15 7.39 -0.02 -5.46
N ARG A 16 8.01 1.17 -5.55
CA ARG A 16 8.43 1.96 -4.37
C ARG A 16 7.23 2.48 -3.58
N GLU A 17 6.19 2.95 -4.26
CA GLU A 17 4.96 3.42 -3.62
C GLU A 17 4.26 2.27 -2.87
N LEU A 18 4.19 1.07 -3.47
CA LEU A 18 3.67 -0.13 -2.83
C LEU A 18 4.46 -0.51 -1.55
N GLU A 19 5.79 -0.48 -1.61
CA GLU A 19 6.63 -0.78 -0.44
C GLU A 19 6.40 0.24 0.69
N SER A 20 6.32 1.53 0.35
CA SER A 20 6.00 2.60 1.28
C SER A 20 4.61 2.40 1.92
N LEU A 21 3.57 2.12 1.12
CA LEU A 21 2.21 1.89 1.63
C LEU A 21 2.16 0.69 2.58
N ARG A 22 2.89 -0.38 2.27
CA ARG A 22 2.99 -1.56 3.14
C ARG A 22 3.69 -1.24 4.45
N HIS A 23 4.74 -0.43 4.44
CA HIS A 23 5.39 0.07 5.66
C HIS A 23 4.41 0.87 6.52
N HIS A 24 3.75 1.88 5.94
CA HIS A 24 2.76 2.69 6.64
C HIS A 24 1.58 1.87 7.17
N SER A 25 1.14 0.83 6.45
CA SER A 25 0.09 -0.09 6.90
C SER A 25 0.51 -0.88 8.14
N ARG A 26 1.77 -1.35 8.19
CA ARG A 26 2.33 -2.03 9.38
C ARG A 26 2.40 -1.09 10.58
N ASP A 27 2.84 0.15 10.39
CA ASP A 27 2.89 1.16 11.45
C ASP A 27 1.50 1.48 12.00
N ILE A 28 0.52 1.67 11.11
CA ILE A 28 -0.87 1.89 11.54
C ILE A 28 -1.41 0.68 12.31
N ASN A 29 -1.08 -0.55 11.91
CA ASN A 29 -1.50 -1.73 12.68
C ASN A 29 -0.91 -1.70 14.09
N ALA A 30 0.36 -1.32 14.26
CA ALA A 30 0.97 -1.16 15.58
C ALA A 30 0.25 -0.06 16.40
N MET A 31 -0.06 1.08 15.79
CA MET A 31 -0.81 2.16 16.43
C MET A 31 -2.23 1.75 16.83
N ILE A 32 -2.91 0.94 16.00
CA ILE A 32 -4.24 0.41 16.31
C ILE A 32 -4.17 -0.49 17.55
N GLN A 33 -3.16 -1.36 17.63
CA GLN A 33 -2.98 -2.24 18.79
C GLN A 33 -2.71 -1.43 20.07
N ASP A 34 -1.81 -0.44 20.03
CA ASP A 34 -1.56 0.45 21.17
C ASP A 34 -2.82 1.23 21.58
N ALA A 35 -3.57 1.78 20.61
CA ALA A 35 -4.80 2.51 20.89
C ALA A 35 -5.89 1.62 21.52
N ARG A 36 -5.99 0.35 21.10
CA ARG A 36 -6.90 -0.65 21.69
C ARG A 36 -6.53 -0.95 23.13
N LEU A 37 -5.25 -1.20 23.41
CA LEU A 37 -4.75 -1.47 24.77
C LEU A 37 -5.02 -0.31 25.72
N ARG A 38 -5.01 0.93 25.20
CA ARG A 38 -5.30 2.15 25.98
C ARG A 38 -6.78 2.52 26.03
N GLY A 39 -7.68 1.72 25.45
CA GLY A 39 -9.12 2.02 25.42
C GLY A 39 -9.49 3.26 24.59
N LYS A 40 -8.63 3.71 23.66
CA LYS A 40 -8.85 4.91 22.85
C LYS A 40 -9.69 4.61 21.60
N THR A 41 -10.96 4.26 21.78
CA THR A 41 -11.84 3.79 20.68
C THR A 41 -11.93 4.77 19.50
N ARG A 42 -12.08 6.08 19.75
CA ARG A 42 -12.11 7.10 18.68
C ARG A 42 -10.82 7.14 17.84
N VAL A 43 -9.68 6.88 18.48
CA VAL A 43 -8.37 6.84 17.79
C VAL A 43 -8.27 5.57 16.95
N VAL A 44 -8.79 4.45 17.46
CA VAL A 44 -8.87 3.19 16.69
C VAL A 44 -9.68 3.38 15.42
N ASP A 45 -10.87 4.00 15.50
CA ASP A 45 -11.72 4.24 14.33
C ASP A 45 -11.02 5.10 13.28
N LEU A 46 -10.38 6.19 13.71
CA LEU A 46 -9.59 7.06 12.83
C LEU A 46 -8.44 6.31 12.14
N LEU A 47 -7.70 5.50 12.89
CA LEU A 47 -6.59 4.71 12.36
C LEU A 47 -7.08 3.63 11.38
N ILE A 48 -8.25 3.02 11.62
CA ILE A 48 -8.87 2.07 10.68
C ILE A 48 -9.23 2.79 9.37
N THR A 49 -9.84 3.98 9.43
CA THR A 49 -10.13 4.76 8.23
C THR A 49 -8.87 5.06 7.44
N ARG A 50 -7.79 5.48 8.12
CA ARG A 50 -6.50 5.76 7.47
C ARG A 50 -5.87 4.52 6.84
N ARG A 51 -5.92 3.37 7.52
CA ARG A 51 -5.47 2.08 6.99
C ARG A 51 -6.23 1.71 5.71
N ASN A 52 -7.55 1.89 5.70
CA ASN A 52 -8.38 1.57 4.55
C ASN A 52 -8.04 2.44 3.32
N ALA A 53 -7.66 3.70 3.53
CA ALA A 53 -7.18 4.56 2.44
C ALA A 53 -5.89 4.02 1.81
N TYR A 54 -4.93 3.57 2.62
CA TYR A 54 -3.70 2.96 2.10
C TYR A 54 -3.95 1.64 1.39
N LEU A 55 -4.87 0.80 1.89
CA LEU A 55 -5.24 -0.45 1.21
C LEU A 55 -5.92 -0.21 -0.14
N ARG A 56 -6.78 0.81 -0.26
CA ARG A 56 -7.37 1.18 -1.56
C ARG A 56 -6.30 1.59 -2.55
N ARG A 57 -5.35 2.42 -2.11
CA ARG A 57 -4.22 2.84 -2.95
C ARG A 57 -3.32 1.66 -3.36
N GLU A 58 -3.07 0.73 -2.45
CA GLU A 58 -2.33 -0.51 -2.75
C GLU A 58 -3.02 -1.31 -3.88
N ILE A 59 -4.34 -1.47 -3.79
CA ILE A 59 -5.13 -2.17 -4.82
C ILE A 59 -5.09 -1.44 -6.17
N GLU A 60 -5.21 -0.11 -6.18
CA GLU A 60 -5.11 0.70 -7.42
C GLU A 60 -3.77 0.49 -8.12
N LEU A 61 -2.67 0.49 -7.36
CA LEU A 61 -1.32 0.32 -7.87
C LEU A 61 -1.05 -1.13 -8.32
N GLU A 62 -1.57 -2.13 -7.60
CA GLU A 62 -1.51 -3.53 -8.01
C GLU A 62 -2.27 -3.74 -9.34
N ASN A 63 -3.45 -3.13 -9.48
CA ASN A 63 -4.21 -3.15 -10.73
C ASN A 63 -3.48 -2.42 -11.87
N GLU A 64 -2.79 -1.30 -11.60
CA GLU A 64 -1.97 -0.60 -12.59
C GLU A 64 -0.80 -1.49 -13.07
N LEU A 65 -0.14 -2.22 -12.16
CA LEU A 65 0.92 -3.17 -12.49
C LEU A 65 0.43 -4.34 -13.34
N GLU A 66 -0.73 -4.88 -13.00
CA GLU A 66 -1.34 -5.98 -13.75
C GLU A 66 -1.79 -5.52 -15.14
N THR A 67 -2.49 -4.39 -15.23
CA THR A 67 -3.09 -3.89 -16.47
C THR A 67 -2.04 -3.39 -17.47
N ASN A 68 -1.08 -2.57 -17.00
CA ASN A 68 -0.17 -1.85 -17.89
C ASN A 68 1.14 -2.59 -18.13
N TYR A 69 1.57 -3.45 -17.19
CA TYR A 69 2.88 -4.10 -17.24
C TYR A 69 2.79 -5.62 -17.22
N ASN A 70 1.57 -6.18 -17.23
CA ASN A 70 1.31 -7.62 -17.11
C ASN A 70 2.11 -8.27 -15.97
N THR A 71 2.34 -7.49 -14.90
CA THR A 71 3.20 -7.85 -13.80
C THR A 71 2.34 -8.06 -12.58
N PHE A 72 2.22 -9.31 -12.14
CA PHE A 72 1.59 -9.60 -10.87
C PHE A 72 2.57 -9.29 -9.75
N TYR A 73 2.35 -8.20 -9.00
CA TYR A 73 3.17 -7.87 -7.83
C TYR A 73 2.77 -8.81 -6.68
N ARG A 74 3.29 -10.04 -6.74
CA ARG A 74 2.94 -11.09 -5.78
C ARG A 74 3.20 -10.60 -4.36
N ARG A 75 2.14 -10.62 -3.56
CA ARG A 75 2.10 -10.48 -2.10
C ARG A 75 2.82 -11.66 -1.42
N TYR A 76 4.12 -11.84 -1.71
CA TYR A 76 4.97 -12.86 -1.10
C TYR A 76 6.32 -12.24 -0.72
N LEU A 77 6.30 -11.50 0.38
CA LEU A 77 7.39 -11.44 1.36
C LEU A 77 6.76 -11.31 2.75
#